data_AF-A0A383RG79-F1
#
_entry.id   AF-A0A383RG79-F1
#
_cell.length_a   1.000
_cell.length_b   1.000
_cell.length_c   1.000
_cell.angle_alpha   90.00
_cell.angle_beta   90.00
_cell.angle_gamma   90.00
#
_symmetry.space_group_name_H-M   'P 1'
#
loop_
_entity.id
_entity.type
_entity.pdbx_description
1 polymer ?
#
loop_
_entity_poly.entity_id
_entity_poly.type
_entity_poly.pdbx_seq_one_letter_code
_entity_poly.pdbx_strand_id
1 'polypeptide(L)'
;MALLLEQVSRKIRTIYLPLQGVEGEAANRYMKWIDQMSTILRQVKQWDKNSVQSVRGVLNNLMAEISSDRDIGEGVKLRLCFDIEEGIALIDASITK
;
A
#
# COMPACT_ATOMS: atom_id res chain seq x y z
N MET A 1 -12.87 15.34 4.36
CA MET A 1 -12.77 13.96 3.83
C MET A 1 -12.16 13.87 2.43
N ALA A 2 -12.51 14.74 1.46
CA ALA A 2 -11.91 14.69 0.10
C ALA A 2 -10.37 14.85 0.05
N LEU A 3 -9.80 15.72 0.88
CA LEU A 3 -8.34 15.90 1.00
C LEU A 3 -7.61 14.66 1.51
N LEU A 4 -8.24 13.87 2.40
CA LEU A 4 -7.67 12.62 2.92
C LEU A 4 -7.66 11.54 1.84
N LEU A 5 -8.76 11.41 1.08
CA LEU A 5 -8.83 10.52 -0.07
C LEU A 5 -7.72 10.82 -1.08
N GLU A 6 -7.48 12.10 -1.38
CA GLU A 6 -6.44 12.51 -2.32
C GLU A 6 -5.03 12.18 -1.80
N GLN A 7 -4.75 12.44 -0.51
CA GLN A 7 -3.45 12.15 0.08
C GLN A 7 -3.17 10.64 0.15
N VAL A 8 -4.13 9.84 0.59
CA VAL A 8 -3.99 8.38 0.64
C VAL A 8 -3.85 7.80 -0.78
N SER A 9 -4.64 8.28 -1.74
CA SER A 9 -4.51 7.84 -3.14
C SER A 9 -3.14 8.19 -3.73
N ARG A 10 -2.61 9.39 -3.44
CA ARG A 10 -1.26 9.79 -3.87
C ARG A 10 -0.18 8.91 -3.24
N LYS A 11 -0.29 8.59 -1.96
CA LYS A 11 0.70 7.76 -1.27
C LYS A 11 0.67 6.29 -1.74
N ILE A 12 -0.52 5.73 -1.96
CA ILE A 12 -0.65 4.40 -2.57
C ILE A 12 -0.02 4.39 -3.96
N ARG A 13 -0.22 5.45 -4.75
CA ARG A 13 0.42 5.59 -6.07
C ARG A 13 1.94 5.64 -5.99
N THR A 14 2.52 6.26 -4.96
CA THR A 14 3.98 6.27 -4.75
C THR A 14 4.54 4.91 -4.33
N ILE A 15 3.76 4.05 -3.66
CA ILE A 15 4.15 2.65 -3.38
C ILE A 15 4.08 1.81 -4.68
N TYR A 16 3.16 2.14 -5.57
CA TYR A 16 2.94 1.43 -6.84
C TYR A 16 4.10 1.55 -7.83
N LEU A 17 4.73 2.72 -7.92
CA LEU A 17 5.83 3.02 -8.84
C LEU A 17 7.07 2.13 -8.63
N PRO A 18 7.62 1.98 -7.41
CA PRO A 18 8.76 1.10 -7.17
C PRO A 18 8.40 -0.38 -7.33
N LEU A 19 7.14 -0.79 -7.10
CA LEU A 19 6.67 -2.15 -7.34
C LEU A 19 6.62 -2.52 -8.83
N GLN A 20 6.38 -1.56 -9.74
CA GLN A 20 6.46 -1.80 -11.19
C GLN A 20 7.90 -2.04 -11.68
N GLY A 21 8.90 -1.59 -10.93
CA GLY A 21 10.31 -1.85 -11.22
C GLY A 21 10.80 -3.21 -10.71
N VAL A 22 9.97 -3.96 -9.99
CA VAL A 22 10.27 -5.34 -9.59
C VAL A 22 9.97 -6.23 -10.79
N GLU A 23 10.99 -6.90 -11.34
CA GLU A 23 10.84 -7.85 -12.44
C GLU A 23 10.63 -9.28 -11.92
N GLY A 24 10.08 -10.17 -12.76
CA GLY A 24 9.98 -11.60 -12.48
C GLY A 24 8.83 -12.00 -11.55
N GLU A 25 8.96 -13.15 -10.87
CA GLU A 25 7.88 -13.75 -10.07
C GLU A 25 7.44 -12.87 -8.88
N ALA A 26 8.35 -12.08 -8.31
CA ALA A 26 8.04 -11.12 -7.25
C ALA A 26 7.04 -10.04 -7.71
N ALA A 27 7.11 -9.63 -8.98
CA ALA A 27 6.17 -8.68 -9.58
C ALA A 27 4.74 -9.23 -9.54
N ASN A 28 4.56 -10.48 -9.97
CA ASN A 28 3.26 -11.16 -9.95
C ASN A 28 2.71 -11.33 -8.53
N ARG A 29 3.58 -11.63 -7.56
CA ARG A 29 3.20 -11.75 -6.15
C ARG A 29 2.67 -10.43 -5.58
N TYR A 30 3.33 -9.32 -5.88
CA TYR A 30 2.91 -7.99 -5.40
C TYR A 30 1.72 -7.41 -6.18
N MET A 31 1.55 -7.81 -7.44
CA MET A 31 0.47 -7.34 -8.30
C MET A 31 -0.92 -7.68 -7.73
N LYS A 32 -1.07 -8.79 -7.00
CA LYS A 32 -2.34 -9.15 -6.33
C LYS A 32 -2.75 -8.10 -5.27
N TRP A 33 -1.80 -7.60 -4.49
CA TRP A 33 -2.05 -6.61 -3.44
C TRP A 33 -2.34 -5.25 -4.03
N ILE A 34 -1.61 -4.92 -5.09
CA ILE A 34 -1.82 -3.75 -5.93
C ILE A 34 -3.25 -3.70 -6.50
N ASP A 35 -3.74 -4.82 -7.03
CA ASP A 35 -5.09 -4.92 -7.61
C ASP A 35 -6.17 -4.83 -6.53
N GLN A 36 -5.93 -5.45 -5.38
CA GLN A 36 -6.80 -5.32 -4.20
C GLN A 36 -6.89 -3.87 -3.71
N MET A 37 -5.77 -3.15 -3.58
CA MET A 37 -5.78 -1.73 -3.21
C MET A 37 -6.53 -0.88 -4.23
N SER A 38 -6.31 -1.12 -5.52
CA SER A 38 -6.99 -0.41 -6.61
C SER A 38 -8.50 -0.65 -6.61
N THR A 39 -8.92 -1.89 -6.31
CA THR A 39 -10.33 -2.28 -6.19
C THR A 39 -10.98 -1.56 -5.01
N ILE A 40 -10.34 -1.55 -3.83
CA ILE A 40 -10.83 -0.82 -2.66
C ILE A 40 -10.96 0.66 -3.00
N LEU A 41 -9.92 1.29 -3.54
CA LEU A 41 -9.93 2.71 -3.91
C LEU A 41 -11.05 3.07 -4.90
N ARG A 42 -11.37 2.20 -5.85
CA ARG A 42 -12.48 2.41 -6.80
C ARG A 42 -13.86 2.24 -6.17
N GLN A 43 -14.01 1.31 -5.24
CA GLN A 43 -15.31 1.00 -4.61
C GLN A 43 -15.65 1.97 -3.48
N VAL A 44 -14.65 2.56 -2.84
CA VAL A 44 -14.82 3.48 -1.72
C VAL A 44 -15.29 4.85 -2.25
N LYS A 45 -16.61 5.06 -2.23
CA LYS A 45 -17.24 6.37 -2.52
C LYS A 45 -16.95 7.40 -1.44
N GLN A 46 -16.76 6.97 -0.19
CA GLN A 46 -16.41 7.80 0.95
C GLN A 46 -15.51 7.00 1.88
N TRP A 47 -14.37 7.57 2.26
CA TRP A 47 -13.44 6.94 3.20
C TRP A 47 -14.02 6.96 4.62
N ASP A 48 -14.79 5.93 4.94
CA ASP A 48 -15.21 5.63 6.30
C ASP A 48 -14.15 4.78 7.02
N LYS A 49 -14.29 4.64 8.34
CA LYS A 49 -13.34 3.90 9.18
C LYS A 49 -13.09 2.47 8.68
N ASN A 50 -14.09 1.79 8.15
CA ASN A 50 -13.94 0.42 7.64
C ASN A 50 -13.12 0.40 6.34
N SER A 51 -13.38 1.33 5.42
CA SER A 51 -12.59 1.50 4.21
C SER A 51 -11.11 1.76 4.51
N VAL A 52 -10.85 2.62 5.50
CA VAL A 52 -9.49 2.95 5.96
C VAL A 52 -8.80 1.72 6.57
N GLN A 53 -9.51 0.97 7.40
CA GLN A 53 -8.98 -0.27 8.00
C GLN A 53 -8.72 -1.36 6.95
N SER A 54 -9.54 -1.48 5.92
CA SER A 54 -9.31 -2.42 4.81
C SER A 54 -8.03 -2.10 4.07
N VAL A 55 -7.78 -0.83 3.72
CA VAL A 55 -6.51 -0.44 3.06
C VAL A 55 -5.32 -0.67 3.99
N ARG A 56 -5.45 -0.33 5.28
CA ARG A 56 -4.42 -0.62 6.28
C ARG A 56 -4.08 -2.11 6.34
N GLY A 57 -5.10 -2.97 6.33
CA GLY A 57 -4.93 -4.43 6.32
C GLY A 57 -4.16 -4.91 5.09
N VAL A 58 -4.49 -4.39 3.91
CA VAL A 58 -3.76 -4.73 2.68
C VAL A 58 -2.31 -4.29 2.73
N LEU A 59 -2.02 -3.08 3.23
CA LEU A 59 -0.66 -2.58 3.39
C LEU A 59 0.16 -3.41 4.39
N ASN A 60 -0.43 -3.80 5.53
CA ASN A 60 0.23 -4.68 6.50
C ASN A 60 0.56 -6.05 5.89
N ASN A 61 -0.35 -6.63 5.12
CA ASN A 61 -0.11 -7.90 4.45
C ASN A 61 0.99 -7.80 3.38
N LEU A 62 0.98 -6.72 2.59
CA LEU A 62 2.02 -6.43 1.61
C LEU A 62 3.39 -6.26 2.29
N MET A 63 3.46 -5.54 3.41
CA MET A 63 4.68 -5.38 4.20
C MET A 63 5.21 -6.71 4.70
N ALA A 64 4.34 -7.58 5.23
CA ALA A 64 4.73 -8.91 5.69
C ALA A 64 5.28 -9.77 4.55
N GLU A 65 4.65 -9.74 3.38
CA GLU A 65 5.08 -10.50 2.21
C GLU A 65 6.45 -10.02 1.71
N ILE A 66 6.62 -8.70 1.50
CA ILE A 66 7.89 -8.07 1.12
C ILE A 66 8.98 -8.38 2.17
N SER A 67 8.66 -8.28 3.46
CA SER A 67 9.58 -8.58 4.57
C SER A 67 10.02 -10.04 4.60
N SER A 68 9.18 -10.96 4.12
CA SER A 68 9.52 -12.38 4.03
C SER A 68 10.19 -12.76 2.70
N ASP A 69 10.08 -11.92 1.68
CA ASP A 69 10.58 -12.19 0.34
C ASP A 69 12.12 -12.17 0.31
N ARG A 70 12.69 -13.24 -0.27
CA ARG A 70 14.13 -13.46 -0.43
C ARG A 70 14.61 -13.26 -1.86
N ASP A 71 13.68 -13.12 -2.80
CA ASP A 71 13.97 -12.97 -4.24
C ASP A 71 14.17 -11.49 -4.62
N ILE A 72 13.90 -10.56 -3.70
CA ILE A 72 14.13 -9.12 -3.89
C ILE A 72 15.40 -8.66 -3.16
N GLY A 73 16.12 -7.72 -3.77
CA GLY A 73 17.29 -7.10 -3.15
C GLY A 73 16.94 -6.34 -1.87
N GLU A 74 17.82 -6.41 -0.88
CA GLU A 74 17.60 -5.84 0.45
C GLU A 74 17.35 -4.31 0.43
N GLY A 75 18.02 -3.59 -0.48
CA GLY A 75 17.78 -2.15 -0.66
C GLY A 75 16.39 -1.82 -1.22
N VAL A 76 15.86 -2.65 -2.12
CA VAL A 76 14.50 -2.49 -2.66
C VAL A 76 13.47 -2.81 -1.59
N LYS A 77 13.71 -3.87 -0.83
CA LYS A 77 12.91 -4.30 0.31
C LYS A 77 12.78 -3.22 1.37
N LEU A 78 13.89 -2.64 1.81
CA LEU A 78 13.92 -1.55 2.79
C LEU A 78 13.12 -0.34 2.31
N ARG A 79 13.31 0.05 1.04
CA ARG A 79 12.59 1.19 0.46
C ARG A 79 11.08 0.94 0.42
N LEU A 80 10.65 -0.23 -0.04
CA LEU A 80 9.24 -0.59 -0.11
C LEU A 80 8.60 -0.65 1.28
N CYS A 81 9.28 -1.25 2.26
CA CYS A 81 8.80 -1.27 3.63
C CYS A 81 8.63 0.14 4.20
N PHE A 82 9.60 1.04 3.97
CA PHE A 82 9.52 2.44 4.38
C PHE A 82 8.33 3.17 3.73
N ASP A 83 8.14 3.03 2.42
CA ASP A 83 7.03 3.63 1.69
C ASP A 83 5.66 3.13 2.21
N ILE A 84 5.58 1.84 2.57
CA ILE A 84 4.38 1.21 3.16
C ILE A 84 4.13 1.70 4.59
N GLU A 85 5.16 1.79 5.43
CA GLU A 85 5.07 2.31 6.79
C GLU A 85 4.57 3.76 6.81
N GLU A 86 5.10 4.62 5.94
CA GLU A 86 4.59 5.99 5.79
C GLU A 86 3.14 6.02 5.32
N GLY A 87 2.74 5.09 4.44
CA GLY A 87 1.35 4.91 4.02
C GLY A 87 0.42 4.55 5.17
N ILE A 88 0.83 3.61 6.02
CA ILE A 88 0.08 3.20 7.22
C ILE A 88 0.00 4.36 8.22
N ALA A 89 1.10 5.08 8.46
CA ALA A 89 1.12 6.22 9.38
C ALA A 89 0.18 7.35 8.94
N LEU A 90 0.13 7.64 7.63
CA LEU A 90 -0.82 8.62 7.07
C LEU A 90 -2.28 8.18 7.26
N ILE A 91 -2.54 6.89 7.06
CA ILE A 91 -3.86 6.29 7.30
C ILE A 91 -4.22 6.41 8.79
N ASP A 92 -3.34 6.02 9.71
CA ASP A 92 -3.63 6.08 11.15
C ASP A 92 -3.83 7.52 11.65
N ALA A 93 -3.04 8.48 11.16
CA ALA A 93 -3.23 9.90 11.43
C ALA A 93 -4.58 10.44 10.92
N SER A 94 -5.16 9.81 9.89
CA SER A 94 -6.46 10.19 9.34
C SER A 94 -7.66 9.66 10.14
N ILE A 95 -7.49 8.55 10.88
CA ILE A 95 -8.55 7.95 11.71
C ILE A 95 -8.62 8.60 13.10
N THR A 96 -7.52 9.20 13.56
CA THR A 96 -7.37 9.75 14.92
C THR A 96 -7.86 11.20 15.04
N LYS A 97 -8.35 11.80 13.94
CA LYS A 97 -8.88 13.18 13.90
C LYS A 97 -10.39 13.23 13.75
#